data_AF-A0A9D4PQ45-F1
#
_entry.id   AF-A0A9D4PQ45-F1
#
_cell.length_a   1.000
_cell.length_b   1.000
_cell.length_c   1.000
_cell.angle_alpha   90.00
_cell.angle_beta   90.00
_cell.angle_gamma   90.00
#
_symmetry.space_group_name_H-M   'P 1'
#
loop_
_entity.id
_entity.type
_entity.pdbx_description
1 polymer ?
#
loop_
_entity_poly.entity_id
_entity_poly.type
_entity_poly.pdbx_seq_one_letter_code
_entity_poly.pdbx_strand_id
1 'polypeptide(L)'
;MTDSEPVYQTLSRSFHRQPQESKLESYERMWTVVSSNREDSLASSTAEGVERVQMGDYAFLMEAATIEYLSDRDCQLAQIGGSLDSNGYGFALPRGGRVNGERG
;
A
#
# COMPACT_ATOMS: atom_id res chain seq x y z
N MET A 1 6.66 -5.49 -24.25
CA MET A 1 6.55 -5.80 -22.81
C MET A 1 7.91 -5.55 -22.20
N THR A 2 8.26 -4.29 -22.01
CA THR A 2 9.37 -3.94 -21.13
C THR A 2 8.81 -4.02 -19.72
N ASP A 3 9.32 -4.98 -18.95
CA ASP A 3 9.21 -5.04 -17.50
C ASP A 3 10.00 -3.84 -16.97
N SER A 4 9.41 -2.65 -17.12
CA SER A 4 9.95 -1.43 -16.55
C SER A 4 9.54 -1.45 -15.08
N GLU A 5 10.32 -2.16 -14.26
CA GLU A 5 10.21 -2.01 -12.82
C GLU A 5 10.22 -0.51 -12.51
N PRO A 6 9.20 0.01 -11.81
CA PRO A 6 9.15 1.43 -11.50
C PRO A 6 10.40 1.79 -10.70
N VAL A 7 11.23 2.64 -11.31
CA VAL A 7 12.57 3.04 -10.82
C VAL A 7 12.47 3.74 -9.45
N TYR A 8 11.28 4.25 -9.12
CA TYR A 8 10.99 4.94 -7.87
C TYR A 8 9.71 4.37 -7.24
N GLN A 9 9.87 3.59 -6.18
CA GLN A 9 8.78 3.02 -5.39
C GLN A 9 8.61 3.77 -4.08
N THR A 10 7.37 4.05 -3.69
CA THR A 10 7.02 4.68 -2.42
C THR A 10 6.02 3.85 -1.67
N LEU A 11 6.18 3.82 -0.35
CA LEU A 11 5.30 3.07 0.53
C LEU A 11 4.38 4.05 1.24
N SER A 12 3.10 3.68 1.33
CA SER A 12 2.24 4.30 2.32
C SER A 12 2.87 4.18 3.72
N ARG A 13 2.74 5.21 4.56
CA ARG A 13 3.14 5.13 5.98
C ARG A 13 2.48 3.98 6.72
N SER A 14 1.36 3.44 6.25
CA SER A 14 0.76 2.24 6.83
C SER A 14 1.40 0.95 6.33
N PHE A 15 1.97 0.95 5.12
CA PHE A 15 2.53 -0.23 4.45
C PHE A 15 4.02 -0.45 4.74
N HIS A 16 4.77 0.60 5.12
CA HIS A 16 6.23 0.52 5.34
C HIS A 16 6.69 -0.53 6.36
N ARG A 17 5.81 -1.00 7.26
CA ARG A 17 6.15 -2.01 8.27
C ARG A 17 6.37 -3.38 7.64
N GLN A 18 5.61 -3.76 6.61
CA GLN A 18 5.74 -5.12 6.05
C GLN A 18 7.10 -5.37 5.40
N PRO A 19 7.65 -4.47 4.56
CA PRO A 19 9.00 -4.67 4.01
C PRO A 19 10.09 -4.64 5.08
N GLN A 20 9.86 -3.98 6.21
CA GLN A 20 10.78 -3.97 7.34
C GLN A 20 10.77 -5.30 8.12
N GLU A 21 9.62 -5.96 8.23
CA GLU A 21 9.45 -7.19 9.04
C GLU A 21 9.60 -8.49 8.22
N SER A 22 9.50 -8.41 6.89
CA SER A 22 9.58 -9.57 6.01
C SER A 22 11.01 -9.97 5.66
N LYS A 23 11.25 -11.27 5.42
CA LYS A 23 12.55 -11.84 5.03
C LYS A 23 12.62 -12.23 3.54
N LEU A 24 11.66 -11.78 2.73
CA LEU A 24 11.70 -12.04 1.29
C LEU A 24 12.68 -11.09 0.63
N GLU A 25 13.53 -11.63 -0.25
CA GLU A 25 14.59 -10.87 -0.94
C GLU A 25 14.03 -9.65 -1.70
N SER A 26 12.85 -9.78 -2.31
CA SER A 26 12.15 -8.67 -2.98
C SER A 26 11.81 -7.53 -2.02
N TYR A 27 11.35 -7.84 -0.80
CA TYR A 27 11.02 -6.84 0.22
C TYR A 27 12.28 -6.17 0.78
N GLU A 28 13.37 -6.93 1.00
CA GLU A 28 14.63 -6.36 1.46
C GLU A 28 15.23 -5.37 0.46
N ARG A 29 15.21 -5.70 -0.83
CA ARG A 29 15.67 -4.81 -1.90
C ARG A 29 14.83 -3.54 -1.96
N MET A 30 13.51 -3.68 -1.91
CA MET A 30 12.59 -2.54 -1.88
C MET A 30 12.79 -1.66 -0.65
N TRP A 31 12.95 -2.26 0.53
CA TRP A 31 13.22 -1.54 1.77
C TRP A 31 14.56 -0.79 1.73
N THR A 32 15.58 -1.36 1.10
CA THR A 32 16.89 -0.70 0.95
C THR A 32 16.77 0.60 0.15
N VAL A 33 15.99 0.59 -0.94
CA VAL A 33 15.72 1.78 -1.76
C VAL A 33 14.93 2.82 -0.95
N VAL A 34 13.83 2.40 -0.31
CA VAL A 34 12.95 3.32 0.45
C VAL A 34 13.64 3.90 1.68
N SER A 35 14.42 3.10 2.40
CA SER A 35 15.10 3.53 3.63
C SER A 35 16.25 4.50 3.39
N SER A 36 16.89 4.45 2.22
CA SER A 36 17.95 5.39 1.84
C SER A 36 17.47 6.84 1.69
N ASN A 37 16.19 7.05 1.35
CA ASN A 37 15.58 8.36 1.27
C ASN A 37 14.16 8.36 1.87
N ARG A 38 14.08 8.00 3.16
CA ARG A 38 12.80 7.73 3.84
C ARG A 38 11.80 8.90 3.79
N GLU A 39 12.26 10.13 3.88
CA GLU A 39 11.39 11.31 3.87
C GLU A 39 10.75 11.56 2.49
N ASP A 40 11.51 11.37 1.41
CA ASP A 40 10.98 11.55 0.05
C ASP A 40 10.26 10.30 -0.47
N SER A 41 10.69 9.10 -0.06
CA SER A 41 10.15 7.81 -0.52
C SER A 41 8.94 7.31 0.30
N LEU A 42 8.51 8.03 1.33
CA LEU A 42 7.26 7.76 2.05
C LEU A 42 6.26 8.89 1.81
N ALA A 43 5.16 8.59 1.12
CA ALA A 43 4.07 9.54 0.98
C ALA A 43 3.44 9.80 2.36
N SER A 44 3.18 11.07 2.66
CA SER A 44 2.48 11.48 3.88
C SER A 44 1.02 11.06 3.89
N SER A 45 0.41 10.98 2.70
CA SER A 45 -0.99 10.61 2.50
C SER A 45 -1.19 9.83 1.20
N THR A 46 -2.31 9.12 1.10
CA THR A 46 -2.70 8.43 -0.14
C THR A 46 -2.86 9.41 -1.30
N ALA A 47 -3.42 10.61 -1.05
CA ALA A 47 -3.61 11.61 -2.09
C ALA A 47 -2.28 12.09 -2.70
N GLU A 48 -1.27 12.35 -1.85
CA GLU A 48 0.07 12.72 -2.30
C GLU A 48 0.71 11.58 -3.10
N GLY A 49 0.57 10.33 -2.64
CA GLY A 49 1.09 9.18 -3.38
C GLY A 49 0.44 9.02 -4.75
N VAL A 50 -0.87 9.24 -4.85
CA VAL A 50 -1.62 9.19 -6.12
C VAL A 50 -1.21 10.32 -7.07
N GLU A 51 -1.08 11.55 -6.56
CA GLU A 51 -0.64 12.70 -7.36
C GLU A 51 0.75 12.45 -7.96
N ARG A 52 1.68 11.89 -7.19
CA ARG A 52 3.02 11.52 -7.67
C ARG A 52 2.99 10.44 -8.75
N VAL A 53 2.08 9.47 -8.63
CA VAL A 53 1.88 8.44 -9.68
C VAL A 53 1.33 9.08 -10.97
N GLN A 54 0.39 10.02 -10.84
CA GLN A 54 -0.17 10.75 -11.98
C GLN A 54 0.85 11.67 -12.68
N MET A 55 1.85 12.18 -11.94
CA MET A 55 2.96 12.96 -12.50
C MET A 55 3.91 12.15 -13.38
N GLY A 56 3.81 10.81 -13.36
CA GLY A 56 4.64 9.90 -14.16
C GLY A 56 5.91 9.44 -13.44
N ASP A 57 6.48 8.33 -13.92
CA ASP A 57 7.74 7.70 -13.45
C ASP A 57 7.75 7.19 -11.99
N TYR A 58 6.58 7.05 -11.36
CA TYR A 58 6.47 6.64 -9.96
C TYR A 58 5.49 5.48 -9.76
N ALA A 59 5.82 4.57 -8.85
CA ALA A 59 4.88 3.58 -8.34
C ALA A 59 4.64 3.77 -6.84
N PHE A 60 3.38 3.62 -6.45
CA PHE A 60 2.96 3.77 -5.07
C PHE A 60 2.31 2.49 -4.57
N LEU A 61 2.87 1.94 -3.49
CA LEU A 61 2.40 0.72 -2.86
C LEU A 61 1.39 1.07 -1.77
N MET A 62 0.17 0.60 -1.97
CA MET A 62 -0.97 0.77 -1.07
C MET A 62 -1.77 -0.53 -0.98
N GLU A 63 -2.74 -0.56 -0.08
CA GLU A 63 -3.62 -1.70 0.11
C GLU A 63 -4.52 -1.94 -1.12
N ALA A 64 -4.72 -3.22 -1.49
CA ALA A 64 -5.42 -3.62 -2.71
C ALA A 64 -6.82 -3.00 -2.85
N ALA A 65 -7.62 -2.96 -1.78
CA ALA A 65 -8.95 -2.35 -1.82
C ALA A 65 -8.92 -0.85 -2.14
N THR A 66 -7.84 -0.15 -1.75
CA THR A 66 -7.66 1.26 -2.11
C THR A 66 -7.30 1.40 -3.58
N ILE A 67 -6.46 0.51 -4.13
CA ILE A 67 -6.12 0.48 -5.55
C ILE A 67 -7.36 0.21 -6.40
N GLU A 68 -8.14 -0.81 -6.04
CA GLU A 68 -9.39 -1.15 -6.74
C GLU A 68 -10.36 0.04 -6.75
N TYR A 69 -10.55 0.68 -5.59
CA TYR A 69 -11.42 1.86 -5.48
C TYR A 69 -10.94 3.05 -6.34
N LEU A 70 -9.63 3.30 -6.38
CA LEU A 70 -9.07 4.43 -7.14
C LEU A 70 -9.03 4.15 -8.64
N SER A 71 -8.64 2.95 -9.06
CA SER A 71 -8.58 2.54 -10.47
C SER A 71 -9.96 2.42 -11.13
N ASP A 72 -11.00 2.07 -10.37
CA ASP A 72 -12.39 2.08 -10.87
C ASP A 72 -12.87 3.50 -11.20
N ARG A 73 -12.30 4.52 -10.55
CA ARG A 73 -12.68 5.93 -10.71
C ARG A 73 -11.78 6.71 -11.64
N ASP A 74 -10.50 6.37 -11.67
CA ASP A 74 -9.48 7.06 -12.44
C ASP A 74 -8.81 6.08 -13.39
N CYS A 75 -9.17 6.17 -14.67
CA CYS A 75 -8.62 5.32 -15.71
C CYS A 75 -7.13 5.58 -15.99
N GLN A 76 -6.53 6.64 -15.43
CA GLN A 76 -5.08 6.88 -15.50
C GLN A 76 -4.31 6.04 -14.50
N LEU A 77 -4.99 5.45 -13.51
CA LEU A 77 -4.40 4.58 -12.52
C LEU A 77 -4.63 3.12 -12.93
N ALA A 78 -3.56 2.33 -12.88
CA ALA A 78 -3.63 0.90 -13.10
C ALA A 78 -2.96 0.17 -11.93
N GLN A 79 -3.57 -0.94 -11.51
CA GLN A 79 -2.89 -1.89 -10.64
C GLN A 79 -1.79 -2.58 -11.44
N ILE A 80 -0.57 -2.51 -10.93
CA ILE A 80 0.56 -3.26 -11.48
C ILE A 80 0.84 -4.44 -10.55
N GLY A 81 0.75 -5.66 -11.11
CA GLY A 81 0.91 -6.90 -10.34
C GLY A 81 -0.35 -7.32 -9.57
N GLY A 82 -0.21 -8.31 -8.68
CA GLY A 82 -1.27 -8.79 -7.80
C GLY A 82 -1.12 -8.28 -6.36
N SER A 83 -2.04 -8.66 -5.48
CA SER A 83 -1.89 -8.38 -4.06
C SER A 83 -0.65 -9.06 -3.50
N LEU A 84 0.25 -8.27 -2.92
CA LEU A 84 1.50 -8.70 -2.31
C LEU A 84 1.29 -9.33 -0.91
N ASP A 85 0.10 -9.15 -0.35
CA ASP A 85 -0.36 -9.78 0.89
C ASP A 85 -1.85 -10.16 0.79
N SER A 86 -2.34 -10.87 1.80
CA SER A 86 -3.76 -11.06 2.06
C SER A 86 -4.11 -10.42 3.41
N ASN A 87 -4.11 -9.08 3.49
CA ASN A 87 -4.60 -8.39 4.68
C ASN A 87 -6.13 -8.56 4.80
N GLY A 88 -6.60 -8.93 5.99
CA GLY A 88 -8.02 -9.03 6.32
C GLY A 88 -8.47 -7.87 7.19
N TYR A 89 -9.56 -7.20 6.82
CA TYR A 89 -10.20 -6.21 7.68
C TYR A 89 -10.99 -6.91 8.80
N GLY A 90 -10.75 -6.51 10.05
CA GLY A 90 -11.44 -7.04 11.23
C GLY A 90 -12.02 -5.93 12.10
N PHE A 91 -13.21 -6.14 12.66
CA PHE A 91 -13.79 -5.24 13.65
C PHE A 91 -13.12 -5.46 15.00
N ALA A 92 -12.32 -4.50 15.46
CA ALA A 92 -11.72 -4.54 16.79
C ALA A 92 -12.75 -4.10 17.84
N LEU A 93 -13.35 -5.06 18.54
CA LEU A 93 -14.17 -4.77 19.71
C LEU A 93 -13.28 -4.75 20.97
N PRO A 94 -13.52 -3.82 21.92
CA PRO A 94 -12.80 -3.81 23.19
C PRO A 94 -13.03 -5.14 23.91
N ARG A 95 -11.96 -5.72 24.49
CA ARG A 95 -12.07 -6.95 25.30
C ARG A 95 -13.04 -6.71 26.46
N GLY A 96 -14.23 -7.31 26.37
CA GLY A 96 -15.32 -7.14 27.34
C GLY A 96 -16.55 -6.37 26.83
N GLY A 97 -16.55 -5.90 25.57
CA GLY A 97 -17.73 -5.32 24.94
C GLY A 97 -18.84 -6.36 24.79
N ARG A 98 -19.85 -6.31 25.66
CA ARG A 98 -21.07 -7.11 25.52
C ARG A 98 -21.80 -6.63 24.27
N VAL A 99 -21.68 -7.37 23.17
CA VAL A 99 -22.63 -7.26 22.06
C VAL A 99 -23.90 -7.98 22.49
N ASN A 100 -24.81 -7.25 23.14
CA ASN A 100 -26.15 -7.77 23.43
C ASN A 100 -26.86 -7.92 22.09
N GLY A 101 -26.75 -9.09 21.46
CA GLY A 101 -27.63 -9.50 20.39
C GLY A 101 -29.02 -9.70 20.98
N GLU A 102 -29.84 -8.66 20.95
CA GLU A 102 -31.26 -8.76 21.22
C GLU A 102 -31.86 -9.71 20.17
N ARG A 103 -32.10 -10.95 20.61
CA ARG A 103 -32.89 -11.94 19.90
C ARG A 103 -34.36 -11.50 20.04
N GLY A 104 -34.90 -10.91 18.99
CA GLY A 104 -36.34 -10.92 18.72
C GLY A 104 -36.79 -12.32 18.28
#